data_AF-A0A024U4C3-F1
#
_entry.id   AF-A0A024U4C3-F1
#
_cell.length_a   1.000
_cell.length_b   1.000
_cell.length_c   1.000
_cell.angle_alpha   90.00
_cell.angle_beta   90.00
_cell.angle_gamma   90.00
#
_symmetry.space_group_name_H-M   'P 1'
#
loop_
_entity.id
_entity.type
_entity.pdbx_description
1 polymer ?
#
loop_
_entity_poly.entity_id
_entity_poly.type
_entity_poly.pdbx_seq_one_letter_code
_entity_poly.pdbx_strand_id
1 'polypeptide(L)'
;MPLSPRSPIFKFHRPTGNTTASGVYVSPYLSCKDCNALNFINATPIGMGFDLVAKGKPPVASGKYILDIRQRLASLRREVLPVCVGCGRTIHLAVGVRDFTPQLAEEAAAFQRSGDTRYHAAVQLQCAGRRWLARSEAHRRRVEKAKRDAVERRAAVTVQRRMRGVISRQTTRIQSGICIIQWAHPMMKSIVLDESKWDSSRPPLFWFEGDDLTLICTDYRNYLDRCGPLMTLRRFESNVVQFVHRINEMERKMATRIQAQWRGLKARREVATLKSAMAVLEEVRFKAAVLIQRTVRRRRFGNEPSWTTSSDVARMGYDGTSIKLTPCTKLTAETPTVWLLGW
;
A
#
# COMPACT_ATOMS: atom_id res chain seq x y z
N MET A 1 8.55 -54.43 62.50
CA MET A 1 8.63 -55.61 61.62
C MET A 1 9.60 -56.60 62.24
N PRO A 2 9.25 -57.89 62.31
CA PRO A 2 9.96 -58.86 63.13
C PRO A 2 11.34 -59.18 62.55
N LEU A 3 12.36 -59.10 63.40
CA LEU A 3 13.73 -59.51 63.13
C LEU A 3 13.75 -61.00 62.79
N SER A 4 14.27 -61.35 61.61
CA SER A 4 14.44 -62.74 61.20
C SER A 4 15.42 -63.47 62.12
N PRO A 5 15.22 -64.78 62.36
CA PRO A 5 16.08 -65.55 63.25
C PRO A 5 17.49 -65.60 62.66
N ARG A 6 18.48 -65.24 63.47
CA ARG A 6 19.91 -65.35 63.14
C ARG A 6 20.21 -66.79 62.71
N SER A 7 20.54 -66.95 61.43
CA SER A 7 21.08 -68.19 60.89
C SER A 7 22.36 -68.57 61.65
N PRO A 8 22.63 -69.88 61.83
CA PRO A 8 23.81 -70.31 62.56
C PRO A 8 25.05 -69.77 61.87
N ILE A 9 25.91 -69.10 62.65
CA ILE A 9 27.20 -68.59 62.21
C ILE A 9 28.01 -69.82 61.78
N PHE A 10 27.98 -70.14 60.48
CA PHE A 10 29.00 -70.97 59.88
C PHE A 10 30.32 -70.20 60.03
N LYS A 11 31.14 -70.61 61.00
CA LYS A 11 32.53 -70.19 61.09
C LYS A 11 33.21 -70.66 59.81
N PHE A 12 33.30 -69.77 58.82
CA PHE A 12 34.16 -69.99 57.68
C PHE A 12 35.61 -69.98 58.18
N HIS A 13 36.18 -71.17 58.33
CA HIS A 13 37.62 -71.30 58.42
C HIS A 13 38.21 -70.71 57.15
N ARG A 14 38.93 -69.60 57.28
CA ARG A 14 39.79 -69.09 56.22
C ARG A 14 40.88 -70.15 56.02
N PRO A 15 41.00 -70.80 54.85
CA PRO A 15 42.08 -71.75 54.64
C PRO A 15 43.40 -70.97 54.66
N THR A 16 44.20 -71.21 55.70
CA THR A 16 45.58 -70.72 55.78
C THR A 16 46.44 -71.64 54.92
N GLY A 17 46.56 -71.27 53.65
CA GLY A 17 47.44 -71.90 52.67
C GLY A 17 47.37 -71.12 51.37
N ASN A 18 48.52 -70.83 50.76
CA ASN A 18 48.60 -70.15 49.46
C ASN A 18 47.99 -71.05 48.37
N THR A 19 46.68 -70.96 48.14
CA THR A 19 45.96 -71.64 47.05
C THR A 19 46.10 -70.89 45.72
N THR A 20 47.34 -70.59 45.34
CA THR A 20 47.68 -70.07 44.00
C THR A 20 48.73 -70.92 43.28
N ALA A 21 49.13 -72.08 43.81
CA ALA A 21 50.21 -72.90 43.23
C ALA A 21 49.79 -74.22 42.53
N SER A 22 48.50 -74.56 42.47
CA SER A 22 48.01 -75.58 41.54
C SER A 22 46.62 -75.18 41.07
N GLY A 23 46.48 -75.00 39.76
CA GLY A 23 45.30 -74.43 39.17
C GLY A 23 44.02 -75.20 39.49
N VAL A 24 42.96 -74.42 39.64
CA VAL A 24 41.55 -74.81 39.44
C VAL A 24 40.81 -75.29 40.71
N TYR A 25 40.52 -74.37 41.63
CA TYR A 25 39.23 -74.38 42.35
C TYR A 25 38.17 -73.76 41.43
N VAL A 26 37.53 -74.56 40.55
CA VAL A 26 36.27 -74.12 39.94
C VAL A 26 35.22 -74.18 41.03
N SER A 27 34.89 -73.03 41.62
CA SER A 27 33.67 -72.96 42.45
C SER A 27 32.50 -73.40 41.56
N PRO A 28 31.58 -74.27 42.01
CA PRO A 28 30.49 -74.81 41.19
C PRO A 28 29.40 -73.76 40.88
N TYR A 29 29.71 -72.48 41.04
CA TYR A 29 28.80 -71.36 40.92
C TYR A 29 29.18 -70.51 39.71
N LEU A 30 28.15 -70.13 38.94
CA LEU A 30 28.21 -69.09 37.93
C LEU A 30 27.39 -67.90 38.39
N SER A 31 27.99 -66.72 38.37
CA SER A 31 27.27 -65.47 38.64
C SER A 31 26.92 -64.81 37.31
N CYS A 32 25.65 -64.45 37.10
CA CYS A 32 25.27 -63.73 35.90
C CYS A 32 25.58 -62.24 36.03
N LYS A 33 26.20 -61.64 35.01
CA LYS A 33 26.50 -60.20 35.00
C LYS A 33 25.26 -59.33 34.93
N ASP A 34 24.17 -59.82 34.33
CA ASP A 34 22.94 -59.04 34.12
C ASP A 34 21.99 -59.09 35.34
N CYS A 35 21.79 -60.28 35.92
CA CYS A 35 20.87 -60.54 37.04
C CYS A 35 21.55 -60.54 38.42
N ASN A 36 22.90 -60.58 38.46
CA ASN A 36 23.71 -60.95 39.63
C ASN A 36 23.28 -62.27 40.31
N ALA A 37 22.47 -63.10 39.64
CA ALA A 37 21.97 -64.33 40.22
C ALA A 37 23.02 -65.43 40.13
N LEU A 38 23.08 -66.23 41.20
CA LEU A 38 23.96 -67.38 41.32
C LEU A 38 23.29 -68.61 40.72
N ASN A 39 23.94 -69.22 39.74
CA ASN A 39 23.54 -70.48 39.14
C ASN A 39 24.51 -71.57 39.58
N PHE A 40 23.99 -72.73 39.90
CA PHE A 40 24.79 -73.90 40.27
C PHE A 40 25.01 -74.77 39.02
N ILE A 41 26.25 -75.16 38.77
CA ILE A 41 26.57 -76.23 37.83
C ILE A 41 26.92 -77.47 38.63
N ASN A 42 26.39 -78.61 38.20
CA ASN A 42 26.82 -79.88 38.72
C ASN A 42 28.28 -80.15 38.29
N ALA A 43 29.25 -79.94 39.19
CA ALA A 43 30.67 -80.11 38.89
C ALA A 43 31.13 -81.59 38.88
N THR A 44 30.28 -82.56 39.28
CA THR A 44 30.68 -83.99 39.31
C THR A 44 31.14 -84.54 37.95
N PRO A 45 30.56 -84.19 36.79
CA PRO A 45 31.03 -84.68 35.50
C PRO A 45 32.32 -83.98 35.03
N ILE A 46 32.54 -82.74 35.47
CA ILE A 46 33.75 -81.95 35.17
C ILE A 46 34.94 -82.51 35.98
N GLY A 47 34.70 -82.96 37.21
CA GLY A 47 35.70 -83.63 38.05
C GLY A 47 36.14 -84.99 37.51
N MET A 48 35.24 -85.76 36.88
CA MET A 48 35.59 -87.07 36.29
C MET A 48 36.58 -86.97 35.10
N GLY A 49 36.64 -85.82 34.42
CA GLY A 49 37.67 -85.56 33.41
C GLY A 49 39.07 -85.33 34.01
N PHE A 50 39.16 -84.96 35.29
CA PHE A 50 40.39 -84.58 35.98
C PHE A 50 40.99 -85.69 36.86
N ASP A 51 40.20 -86.70 37.25
CA ASP A 51 40.69 -87.90 37.96
C ASP A 51 41.72 -88.72 37.15
N LEU A 52 41.84 -88.45 35.85
CA LEU A 52 42.90 -88.98 34.99
C LEU A 52 44.26 -88.28 35.16
N VAL A 53 44.30 -87.11 35.79
CA VAL A 53 45.55 -86.35 36.06
C VAL A 53 45.99 -86.48 37.52
N ALA A 54 45.06 -86.72 38.47
CA ALA A 54 45.36 -86.79 39.89
C ALA A 54 45.89 -88.16 40.37
N LYS A 55 45.66 -89.26 39.64
CA LYS A 55 46.34 -90.54 39.91
C LYS A 55 47.68 -90.56 39.20
N GLY A 56 48.72 -90.07 39.88
CA GLY A 56 50.08 -89.88 39.38
C GLY A 56 50.66 -91.04 38.57
N LYS A 57 50.42 -91.00 37.25
CA LYS A 57 51.25 -91.66 36.24
C LYS A 57 52.03 -90.57 35.49
N PRO A 58 53.34 -90.76 35.23
CA PRO A 58 54.24 -89.75 34.67
C PRO A 58 53.84 -89.30 33.26
N PRO A 59 54.38 -88.16 32.75
CA PRO A 59 53.89 -87.51 31.53
C PRO A 59 54.11 -88.44 30.33
N VAL A 60 53.02 -88.86 29.70
CA VAL A 60 53.09 -89.73 28.52
C VAL A 60 53.59 -88.92 27.34
N ALA A 61 54.65 -89.45 26.74
CA ALA A 61 55.31 -88.94 25.54
C ALA A 61 54.33 -88.65 24.39
N SER A 62 54.62 -87.56 23.68
CA SER A 62 53.99 -87.10 22.46
C SER A 62 53.83 -88.19 21.41
N GLY A 63 52.59 -88.44 20.96
CA GLY A 63 52.36 -89.02 19.63
C GLY A 63 51.25 -90.06 19.48
N LYS A 64 50.79 -90.75 20.54
CA LYS A 64 49.86 -91.90 20.36
C LYS A 64 48.55 -91.91 21.14
N TYR A 65 48.24 -90.88 21.94
CA TYR A 65 46.96 -90.79 22.67
C TYR A 65 46.18 -89.48 22.45
N ILE A 66 46.59 -88.66 21.46
CA ILE A 66 45.83 -87.45 21.09
C ILE A 66 44.45 -87.82 20.52
N LEU A 67 44.36 -88.94 19.79
CA LEU A 67 43.09 -89.47 19.27
C LEU A 67 42.18 -89.97 20.37
N ASP A 68 42.72 -90.62 21.41
CA ASP A 68 41.96 -91.26 22.48
C ASP A 68 41.44 -90.22 23.49
N ILE A 69 42.26 -89.20 23.80
CA ILE A 69 41.83 -88.03 24.59
C ILE A 69 40.80 -87.20 23.81
N ARG A 70 40.97 -87.00 22.49
CA ARG A 70 39.97 -86.31 21.64
C ARG A 70 38.69 -87.12 21.48
N GLN A 71 38.74 -88.44 21.34
CA GLN A 71 37.56 -89.30 21.30
C GLN A 71 36.82 -89.32 22.64
N ARG A 72 37.54 -89.29 23.77
CA ARG A 72 36.93 -89.20 25.11
C ARG A 72 36.40 -87.81 25.44
N LEU A 73 37.07 -86.74 25.00
CA LEU A 73 36.51 -85.38 25.07
C LEU A 73 35.31 -85.21 24.12
N ALA A 74 35.27 -85.93 23.00
CA ALA A 74 34.11 -85.98 22.12
C ALA A 74 32.96 -86.83 22.67
N SER A 75 33.25 -87.82 23.55
CA SER A 75 32.23 -88.62 24.23
C SER A 75 31.65 -87.94 25.49
N LEU A 76 32.34 -86.92 26.04
CA LEU A 76 31.74 -86.00 27.00
C LEU A 76 30.70 -85.14 26.27
N ARG A 77 29.41 -85.37 26.58
CA ARG A 77 28.33 -84.52 26.09
C ARG A 77 28.64 -83.08 26.52
N ARG A 78 28.70 -82.14 25.57
CA ARG A 78 28.81 -80.71 25.89
C ARG A 78 27.62 -80.34 26.78
N GLU A 79 27.88 -80.07 28.05
CA GLU A 79 26.83 -79.60 28.94
C GLU A 79 26.38 -78.22 28.45
N VAL A 80 25.09 -78.11 28.13
CA VAL A 80 24.47 -76.82 27.84
C VAL A 80 24.52 -76.03 29.13
N LEU A 81 25.16 -74.86 29.12
CA LEU A 81 25.21 -73.99 30.31
C LEU A 81 23.77 -73.76 30.82
N PRO A 82 23.53 -73.84 32.13
CA PRO A 82 22.23 -73.55 32.68
C PRO A 82 21.84 -72.10 32.35
N VAL A 83 20.57 -71.87 32.04
CA VAL A 83 20.01 -70.51 31.93
C VAL A 83 20.14 -69.78 33.27
N CYS A 84 20.39 -68.46 33.28
CA CYS A 84 20.34 -67.69 34.54
C CYS A 84 18.96 -67.88 35.17
N VAL A 85 18.89 -68.30 36.44
CA VAL A 85 17.65 -68.36 37.22
C VAL A 85 16.96 -67.01 37.35
N GLY A 86 17.70 -65.90 37.19
CA GLY A 86 17.17 -64.54 37.17
C GLY A 86 16.69 -64.09 35.79
N CYS A 87 17.59 -63.99 34.80
CA CYS A 87 17.27 -63.38 33.49
C CYS A 87 16.89 -64.38 32.38
N GLY A 88 17.02 -65.69 32.60
CA GLY A 88 16.70 -66.73 31.63
C GLY A 88 17.67 -66.84 30.43
N ARG A 89 18.79 -66.10 30.44
CA ARG A 89 19.78 -66.09 29.35
C ARG A 89 21.07 -66.83 29.75
N THR A 90 21.79 -67.35 28.76
CA THR A 90 23.07 -68.08 28.92
C THR A 90 24.31 -67.25 28.55
N ILE A 91 24.12 -66.01 28.07
CA ILE A 91 25.15 -65.24 27.35
C ILE A 91 26.16 -64.58 28.30
N HIS A 92 25.70 -64.11 29.47
CA HIS A 92 26.50 -63.28 30.38
C HIS A 92 26.74 -63.96 31.74
N LEU A 93 27.19 -65.22 31.71
CA LEU A 93 27.58 -65.96 32.92
C LEU A 93 29.08 -65.85 33.14
N ALA A 94 29.49 -65.47 34.35
CA ALA A 94 30.87 -65.47 34.78
C ALA A 94 31.13 -66.65 35.73
N VAL A 95 32.25 -67.33 35.54
CA VAL A 95 32.70 -68.40 36.45
C VAL A 95 33.09 -67.78 37.79
N GLY A 96 32.58 -68.35 38.89
CA GLY A 96 32.84 -67.84 40.24
C GLY A 96 31.61 -67.24 40.92
N VAL A 97 31.64 -67.19 42.25
CA VAL A 97 30.80 -66.28 43.05
C VAL A 97 31.42 -64.89 42.92
N ARG A 98 30.79 -64.02 42.13
CA ARG A 98 31.21 -62.64 41.91
C ARG A 98 30.04 -61.72 42.19
N ASP A 99 30.31 -60.60 42.84
CA ASP A 99 29.30 -59.57 43.05
C ASP A 99 29.34 -58.54 41.92
N PHE A 100 28.32 -58.55 41.07
CA PHE A 100 28.12 -57.57 39.98
C PHE A 100 27.18 -56.43 40.38
N THR A 101 26.68 -56.40 41.61
CA THR A 101 25.83 -55.30 42.13
C THR A 101 26.43 -53.91 41.89
N PRO A 102 27.72 -53.62 42.13
CA PRO A 102 28.26 -52.28 41.90
C PRO A 102 28.27 -51.91 40.42
N GLN A 103 28.60 -52.85 39.52
CA GLN A 103 28.63 -52.61 38.08
C GLN A 103 27.21 -52.37 37.53
N LEU A 104 26.23 -53.17 37.96
CA LEU A 104 24.84 -52.99 37.58
C LEU A 104 24.26 -51.68 38.10
N ALA A 105 24.64 -51.26 39.31
CA ALA A 105 24.24 -49.96 39.86
C ALA A 105 24.85 -48.79 39.07
N GLU A 106 26.12 -48.89 38.68
CA GLU A 106 26.79 -47.90 37.82
C GLU A 106 26.16 -47.83 36.43
N GLU A 107 25.85 -48.97 35.81
CA GLU A 107 25.16 -49.05 34.52
C GLU A 107 23.74 -48.48 34.59
N ALA A 108 22.98 -48.78 35.64
CA ALA A 108 21.66 -48.21 35.87
C ALA A 108 21.71 -46.68 36.08
N ALA A 109 22.68 -46.19 36.86
CA ALA A 109 22.89 -44.76 37.07
C ALA A 109 23.39 -44.05 35.79
N ALA A 110 24.22 -44.70 34.98
CA ALA A 110 24.63 -44.19 33.67
C ALA A 110 23.45 -44.13 32.69
N PHE A 111 22.59 -45.16 32.70
CA PHE A 111 21.38 -45.19 31.89
C PHE A 111 20.43 -44.04 32.26
N GLN A 112 20.19 -43.83 33.56
CA GLN A 112 19.38 -42.70 34.06
C GLN A 112 19.97 -41.35 33.65
N ARG A 113 21.26 -41.11 33.88
CA ARG A 113 21.95 -39.87 33.45
C ARG A 113 21.84 -39.62 31.94
N SER A 114 21.94 -40.68 31.14
CA SER A 114 21.76 -40.58 29.69
C SER A 114 20.31 -40.21 29.31
N GLY A 115 19.33 -40.74 30.04
CA GLY A 115 17.92 -40.38 29.90
C GLY A 115 17.66 -38.92 30.22
N ASP A 116 18.18 -38.43 31.34
CA ASP A 116 18.05 -37.02 31.76
C ASP A 116 18.71 -36.08 30.77
N THR A 117 19.91 -36.43 30.28
CA THR A 117 20.63 -35.63 29.28
C THR A 117 19.83 -35.53 27.98
N ARG A 118 19.26 -36.64 27.51
CA ARG A 118 18.40 -36.67 26.31
C ARG A 118 17.13 -35.84 26.53
N TYR A 119 16.52 -35.94 27.70
CA TYR A 119 15.35 -35.15 28.05
C TYR A 119 15.65 -33.65 28.03
N HIS A 120 16.73 -33.21 28.67
CA HIS A 120 17.15 -31.81 28.66
C HIS A 120 17.48 -31.31 27.24
N ALA A 121 18.18 -32.12 26.44
CA ALA A 121 18.45 -31.79 25.04
C ALA A 121 17.14 -31.66 24.22
N ALA A 122 16.17 -32.55 24.42
CA ALA A 122 14.87 -32.48 23.78
C ALA A 122 14.10 -31.20 24.18
N VAL A 123 14.12 -30.83 25.47
CA VAL A 123 13.51 -29.58 25.95
C VAL A 123 14.16 -28.37 25.31
N GLN A 124 15.49 -28.33 25.20
CA GLN A 124 16.20 -27.23 24.54
C GLN A 124 15.82 -27.12 23.06
N LEU A 125 15.74 -28.26 22.34
CA LEU A 125 15.30 -28.29 20.95
C LEU A 125 13.84 -27.80 20.79
N GLN A 126 12.94 -28.23 21.66
CA GLN A 126 11.54 -27.78 21.66
C GLN A 126 11.43 -26.27 21.91
N CYS A 127 12.18 -25.75 22.88
CA CYS A 127 12.23 -24.31 23.17
C CYS A 127 12.78 -23.51 21.99
N ALA A 128 13.86 -23.98 21.36
CA ALA A 128 14.43 -23.36 20.17
C ALA A 128 13.44 -23.35 18.99
N GLY A 129 12.77 -24.48 18.75
CA GLY A 129 11.74 -24.63 17.72
C GLY A 129 10.55 -23.69 17.94
N ARG A 130 10.00 -23.64 19.16
CA ARG A 130 8.90 -22.72 19.53
C ARG A 130 9.30 -21.26 19.35
N ARG A 131 10.52 -20.89 19.76
CA ARG A 131 11.05 -19.52 19.60
C ARG A 131 11.20 -19.14 18.13
N TRP A 132 11.68 -20.06 17.29
CA TRP A 132 11.78 -19.85 15.85
C TRP A 132 10.40 -19.64 15.22
N LEU A 133 9.43 -20.51 15.52
CA LEU A 133 8.04 -20.38 15.04
C LEU A 133 7.42 -19.05 15.48
N ALA A 134 7.57 -18.66 16.74
CA ALA A 134 7.05 -17.39 17.25
C ALA A 134 7.65 -16.17 16.51
N ARG A 135 8.94 -16.20 16.19
CA ARG A 135 9.60 -15.13 15.42
C ARG A 135 9.13 -15.10 13.96
N SER A 136 8.98 -16.26 13.34
CA SER A 136 8.47 -16.39 11.97
C SER A 136 7.05 -15.83 11.86
N GLU A 137 6.17 -16.21 12.79
CA GLU A 137 4.80 -15.72 12.86
C GLU A 137 4.74 -14.21 13.17
N ALA A 138 5.57 -13.72 14.10
CA ALA A 138 5.66 -12.29 14.39
C ALA A 138 6.15 -11.48 13.17
N HIS A 139 7.11 -12.02 12.41
CA HIS A 139 7.56 -11.41 11.16
C HIS A 139 6.43 -11.36 10.13
N ARG A 140 5.70 -12.47 9.92
CA ARG A 140 4.54 -12.53 9.03
C ARG A 140 3.50 -11.46 9.37
N ARG A 141 3.12 -11.34 10.65
CA ARG A 141 2.16 -10.32 11.13
C ARG A 141 2.65 -8.89 10.89
N ARG A 142 3.95 -8.61 11.10
CA ARG A 142 4.53 -7.28 10.82
C ARG A 142 4.47 -6.96 9.32
N VAL A 143 4.78 -7.93 8.47
CA VAL A 143 4.71 -7.76 7.00
C VAL A 143 3.27 -7.51 6.56
N GLU A 144 2.30 -8.27 7.08
CA GLU A 144 0.87 -8.07 6.78
C GLU A 144 0.35 -6.72 7.28
N LYS A 145 0.73 -6.31 8.49
CA LYS A 145 0.42 -4.98 9.01
C LYS A 145 1.03 -3.89 8.14
N ALA A 146 2.31 -3.99 7.79
CA ALA A 146 2.99 -3.02 6.93
C ALA A 146 2.33 -2.89 5.55
N LYS A 147 1.82 -3.99 4.97
CA LYS A 147 1.04 -3.98 3.73
C LYS A 147 -0.29 -3.21 3.92
N ARG A 148 -1.04 -3.46 5.00
CA ARG A 148 -2.27 -2.71 5.32
C ARG A 148 -1.99 -1.22 5.54
N ASP A 149 -1.02 -0.90 6.39
CA ASP A 149 -0.59 0.47 6.69
C ASP A 149 -0.12 1.20 5.42
N ALA A 150 0.47 0.50 4.44
CA ALA A 150 0.86 1.08 3.16
C ALA A 150 -0.35 1.45 2.29
N VAL A 151 -1.39 0.61 2.27
CA VAL A 151 -2.64 0.91 1.55
C VAL A 151 -3.38 2.07 2.22
N GLU A 152 -3.50 2.05 3.54
CA GLU A 152 -4.12 3.15 4.31
C GLU A 152 -3.39 4.48 4.09
N ARG A 153 -2.06 4.49 4.15
CA ARG A 153 -1.26 5.69 3.84
C ARG A 153 -1.49 6.19 2.42
N ARG A 154 -1.55 5.31 1.42
CA ARG A 154 -1.84 5.71 0.03
C ARG A 154 -3.24 6.30 -0.11
N ALA A 155 -4.24 5.73 0.57
CA ALA A 155 -5.59 6.26 0.60
C ALA A 155 -5.62 7.65 1.27
N ALA A 156 -5.00 7.80 2.43
CA ALA A 156 -4.91 9.06 3.15
C ALA A 156 -4.21 10.15 2.31
N VAL A 157 -3.09 9.82 1.68
CA VAL A 157 -2.36 10.76 0.78
C VAL A 157 -3.23 11.19 -0.39
N THR A 158 -3.98 10.25 -1.00
CA THR A 158 -4.89 10.57 -2.11
C THR A 158 -5.99 11.54 -1.67
N VAL A 159 -6.63 11.28 -0.52
CA VAL A 159 -7.68 12.15 0.06
C VAL A 159 -7.11 13.53 0.40
N GLN A 160 -5.98 13.59 1.11
CA GLN A 160 -5.33 14.84 1.49
C GLN A 160 -4.92 15.66 0.27
N ARG A 161 -4.33 15.03 -0.76
CA ARG A 161 -3.96 15.70 -2.01
C ARG A 161 -5.18 16.30 -2.70
N ARG A 162 -6.28 15.55 -2.79
CA ARG A 162 -7.53 16.04 -3.39
C ARG A 162 -8.09 17.22 -2.61
N MET A 163 -8.15 17.12 -1.28
CA MET A 163 -8.69 18.18 -0.43
C MET A 163 -7.84 19.45 -0.50
N ARG A 164 -6.51 19.33 -0.43
CA ARG A 164 -5.59 20.49 -0.63
C ARG A 164 -5.82 21.16 -1.98
N GLY A 165 -6.03 20.38 -3.03
CA GLY A 165 -6.35 20.91 -4.37
C GLY A 165 -7.70 21.61 -4.43
N VAL A 166 -8.74 21.08 -3.77
CA VAL A 166 -10.07 21.72 -3.67
C VAL A 166 -9.97 23.05 -2.93
N ILE A 167 -9.32 23.05 -1.76
CA ILE A 167 -9.09 24.26 -0.97
C ILE A 167 -8.34 25.30 -1.80
N SER A 168 -7.22 24.94 -2.42
CA SER A 168 -6.43 25.87 -3.24
C SER A 168 -7.26 26.51 -4.36
N ARG A 169 -7.98 25.71 -5.17
CA ARG A 169 -8.83 26.24 -6.24
C ARG A 169 -9.94 27.16 -5.73
N GLN A 170 -10.62 26.78 -4.65
CA GLN A 170 -11.63 27.61 -4.02
C GLN A 170 -11.03 28.94 -3.55
N THR A 171 -9.84 28.89 -2.93
CA THR A 171 -9.11 30.08 -2.48
C THR A 171 -8.81 31.03 -3.63
N THR A 172 -8.22 30.51 -4.70
CA THR A 172 -7.86 31.30 -5.88
C THR A 172 -9.10 31.89 -6.55
N ARG A 173 -10.20 31.14 -6.63
CA ARG A 173 -11.48 31.61 -7.18
C ARG A 173 -12.09 32.74 -6.33
N ILE A 174 -12.01 32.65 -5.02
CA ILE A 174 -12.54 33.69 -4.13
C ILE A 174 -11.62 34.93 -4.14
N GLN A 175 -10.30 34.73 -4.13
CA GLN A 175 -9.32 35.82 -4.26
C GLN A 175 -9.48 36.57 -5.59
N SER A 176 -9.65 35.86 -6.72
CA SER A 176 -9.93 36.52 -7.99
C SER A 176 -11.26 37.27 -7.96
N GLY A 177 -12.28 36.71 -7.31
CA GLY A 177 -13.55 37.40 -7.06
C GLY A 177 -13.39 38.69 -6.24
N ILE A 178 -12.59 38.67 -5.18
CA ILE A 178 -12.27 39.85 -4.36
C ILE A 178 -11.60 40.94 -5.23
N CYS A 179 -10.62 40.56 -6.06
CA CYS A 179 -9.96 41.52 -6.97
C CYS A 179 -10.94 42.13 -7.97
N ILE A 180 -11.86 41.35 -8.53
CA ILE A 180 -12.91 41.86 -9.43
C ILE A 180 -13.77 42.89 -8.72
N ILE A 181 -14.22 42.61 -7.49
CA ILE A 181 -15.03 43.56 -6.71
C ILE A 181 -14.22 44.82 -6.39
N GLN A 182 -12.94 44.68 -6.04
CA GLN A 182 -12.07 45.82 -5.77
C GLN A 182 -11.94 46.74 -6.99
N TRP A 183 -11.69 46.16 -8.17
CA TRP A 183 -11.56 46.90 -9.44
C TRP A 183 -12.88 47.44 -9.99
N ALA A 184 -14.02 46.92 -9.53
CA ALA A 184 -15.31 47.41 -9.95
C ALA A 184 -15.52 48.88 -9.58
N HIS A 185 -16.16 49.61 -10.48
CA HIS A 185 -16.40 51.03 -10.33
C HIS A 185 -17.26 51.32 -9.07
N PRO A 186 -16.96 52.37 -8.27
CA PRO A 186 -17.67 52.67 -7.02
C PRO A 186 -19.20 52.76 -7.16
N MET A 187 -19.68 53.36 -8.26
CA MET A 187 -21.12 53.46 -8.54
C MET A 187 -21.78 52.08 -8.73
N MET A 188 -21.08 51.12 -9.32
CA MET A 188 -21.64 49.77 -9.47
C MET A 188 -21.70 49.07 -8.12
N LYS A 189 -20.68 49.25 -7.29
CA LYS A 189 -20.66 48.71 -5.92
C LYS A 189 -21.82 49.25 -5.10
N SER A 190 -22.08 50.57 -5.13
CA SER A 190 -23.19 51.17 -4.39
C SER A 190 -24.55 50.64 -4.85
N ILE A 191 -24.78 50.54 -6.17
CA ILE A 191 -26.02 49.98 -6.72
C ILE A 191 -26.22 48.52 -6.30
N VAL A 192 -25.16 47.70 -6.36
CA VAL A 192 -25.24 46.26 -6.02
C VAL A 192 -25.48 46.06 -4.52
N LEU A 193 -24.87 46.88 -3.67
CA LEU A 193 -25.10 46.86 -2.22
C LEU A 193 -26.54 47.26 -1.86
N ASP A 194 -27.08 48.28 -2.54
CA ASP A 194 -28.44 48.79 -2.30
C ASP A 194 -29.54 47.93 -2.93
N GLU A 195 -29.21 46.97 -3.81
CA GLU A 195 -30.19 46.16 -4.53
C GLU A 195 -31.17 45.41 -3.60
N SER A 196 -30.67 44.95 -2.45
CA SER A 196 -31.49 44.26 -1.43
C SER A 196 -32.55 45.15 -0.77
N LYS A 197 -32.43 46.49 -0.87
CA LYS A 197 -33.44 47.43 -0.37
C LYS A 197 -34.70 47.44 -1.23
N TRP A 198 -34.56 47.11 -2.51
CA TRP A 198 -35.65 47.19 -3.50
C TRP A 198 -36.14 45.80 -3.95
N ASP A 199 -35.27 44.78 -3.88
CA ASP A 199 -35.59 43.39 -4.22
C ASP A 199 -35.35 42.47 -3.01
N SER A 200 -36.42 42.23 -2.24
CA SER A 200 -36.37 41.38 -1.03
C SER A 200 -36.11 39.89 -1.33
N SER A 201 -36.16 39.46 -2.60
CA SER A 201 -35.83 38.08 -2.97
C SER A 201 -34.32 37.80 -2.93
N ARG A 202 -33.52 38.86 -3.03
CA ARG A 202 -32.05 38.77 -3.07
C ARG A 202 -31.47 38.90 -1.66
N PRO A 203 -30.52 38.03 -1.27
CA PRO A 203 -29.87 38.14 0.03
C PRO A 203 -29.10 39.48 0.15
N PRO A 204 -29.04 40.08 1.34
CA PRO A 204 -28.28 41.31 1.54
C PRO A 204 -26.79 41.05 1.35
N LEU A 205 -26.11 41.96 0.64
CA LEU A 205 -24.67 41.95 0.47
C LEU A 205 -24.00 42.93 1.43
N PHE A 206 -22.72 42.70 1.70
CA PHE A 206 -21.88 43.60 2.49
C PHE A 206 -20.53 43.74 1.80
N TRP A 207 -19.83 44.83 2.08
CA TRP A 207 -18.48 45.08 1.60
C TRP A 207 -17.65 45.80 2.66
N PHE A 208 -16.32 45.73 2.52
CA PHE A 208 -15.36 46.27 3.48
C PHE A 208 -14.64 47.48 2.91
N GLU A 209 -14.25 48.38 3.81
CA GLU A 209 -13.51 49.60 3.50
C GLU A 209 -12.33 49.75 4.47
N GLY A 210 -11.30 50.53 4.08
CA GLY A 210 -10.14 50.82 4.93
C GLY A 210 -9.13 49.67 5.06
N ASP A 211 -8.53 49.55 6.25
CA ASP A 211 -7.42 48.62 6.52
C ASP A 211 -7.82 47.15 6.35
N ASP A 212 -9.05 46.80 6.73
CA ASP A 212 -9.60 45.44 6.58
C ASP A 212 -9.59 44.98 5.13
N LEU A 213 -9.86 45.89 4.18
CA LEU A 213 -9.85 45.58 2.75
C LEU A 213 -8.45 45.17 2.29
N THR A 214 -7.41 45.82 2.80
CA THR A 214 -6.02 45.48 2.43
C THR A 214 -5.64 44.07 2.88
N LEU A 215 -6.09 43.66 4.07
CA LEU A 215 -5.89 42.31 4.57
C LEU A 215 -6.69 41.28 3.77
N ILE A 216 -7.93 41.61 3.41
CA ILE A 216 -8.79 40.72 2.60
C ILE A 216 -8.20 40.49 1.20
N CYS A 217 -7.66 41.54 0.57
CA CYS A 217 -7.05 41.43 -0.76
C CYS A 217 -5.74 40.63 -0.76
N THR A 218 -4.99 40.64 0.33
CA THR A 218 -3.74 39.87 0.47
C THR A 218 -4.03 38.42 0.87
N ASP A 219 -4.75 38.21 1.96
CA ASP A 219 -5.19 36.89 2.43
C ASP A 219 -6.49 36.98 3.25
N TYR A 220 -7.61 36.79 2.56
CA TYR A 220 -8.93 36.79 3.20
C TYR A 220 -9.11 35.70 4.25
N ARG A 221 -8.33 34.60 4.23
CA ARG A 221 -8.44 33.57 5.27
C ARG A 221 -7.88 34.06 6.59
N ASN A 222 -6.74 34.75 6.55
CA ASN A 222 -6.16 35.38 7.74
C ASN A 222 -7.12 36.43 8.33
N TYR A 223 -7.81 37.20 7.48
CA TYR A 223 -8.88 38.09 7.93
C TYR A 223 -9.99 37.32 8.67
N LEU A 224 -10.50 36.24 8.09
CA LEU A 224 -11.56 35.44 8.70
C LEU A 224 -11.14 34.77 10.01
N ASP A 225 -9.88 34.33 10.11
CA ASP A 225 -9.32 33.77 11.34
C ASP A 225 -9.29 34.82 12.46
N ARG A 226 -9.05 36.10 12.14
CA ARG A 226 -9.13 37.21 13.11
C ARG A 226 -10.57 37.56 13.51
N CYS A 227 -11.52 37.48 12.58
CA CYS A 227 -12.92 37.73 12.86
C CYS A 227 -13.58 36.65 13.73
N GLY A 228 -13.05 35.42 13.69
CA GLY A 228 -13.55 34.30 14.48
C GLY A 228 -15.04 34.02 14.22
N PRO A 229 -15.90 33.96 15.25
CA PRO A 229 -17.30 33.56 15.09
C PRO A 229 -18.19 34.60 14.41
N LEU A 230 -17.75 35.87 14.31
CA LEU A 230 -18.53 36.95 13.73
C LEU A 230 -18.76 36.77 12.21
N MET A 231 -17.79 36.16 11.52
CA MET A 231 -17.83 35.94 10.08
C MET A 231 -17.40 34.52 9.74
N THR A 232 -18.36 33.68 9.33
CA THR A 232 -18.03 32.31 8.90
C THR A 232 -17.49 32.31 7.47
N LEU A 233 -16.54 31.40 7.20
CA LEU A 233 -15.96 31.21 5.85
C LEU A 233 -17.04 31.05 4.78
N ARG A 234 -18.06 30.23 5.05
CA ARG A 234 -19.16 29.98 4.12
C ARG A 234 -19.96 31.25 3.81
N ARG A 235 -20.24 32.07 4.83
CA ARG A 235 -20.98 33.34 4.66
C ARG A 235 -20.18 34.31 3.79
N PHE A 236 -18.89 34.45 4.08
CA PHE A 236 -18.00 35.32 3.32
C PHE A 236 -17.82 34.85 1.86
N GLU A 237 -17.44 33.59 1.64
CA GLU A 237 -17.23 33.07 0.28
C GLU A 237 -18.53 33.13 -0.55
N SER A 238 -19.68 32.80 0.05
CA SER A 238 -20.97 32.92 -0.63
C SER A 238 -21.31 34.37 -0.97
N ASN A 239 -20.99 35.32 -0.09
CA ASN A 239 -21.20 36.73 -0.33
C ASN A 239 -20.36 37.23 -1.52
N VAL A 240 -19.06 36.92 -1.54
CA VAL A 240 -18.15 37.29 -2.64
C VAL A 240 -18.66 36.75 -3.98
N VAL A 241 -19.04 35.47 -4.04
CA VAL A 241 -19.55 34.86 -5.27
C VAL A 241 -20.82 35.56 -5.75
N GLN A 242 -21.76 35.85 -4.85
CA GLN A 242 -22.99 36.57 -5.20
C GLN A 242 -22.72 38.00 -5.67
N PHE A 243 -21.77 38.69 -5.02
CA PHE A 243 -21.36 40.04 -5.38
C PHE A 243 -20.82 40.07 -6.81
N VAL A 244 -19.87 39.19 -7.14
CA VAL A 244 -19.30 39.07 -8.49
C VAL A 244 -20.38 38.75 -9.53
N HIS A 245 -21.30 37.83 -9.22
CA HIS A 245 -22.38 37.51 -10.16
C HIS A 245 -23.28 38.72 -10.46
N ARG A 246 -23.59 39.56 -9.47
CA ARG A 246 -24.40 40.77 -9.67
C ARG A 246 -23.66 41.86 -10.43
N ILE A 247 -22.36 42.06 -10.15
CA ILE A 247 -21.50 42.94 -10.96
C ILE A 247 -21.56 42.48 -12.43
N ASN A 248 -21.30 41.21 -12.69
CA ASN A 248 -21.30 40.65 -14.05
C ASN A 248 -22.68 40.72 -14.72
N GLU A 249 -23.78 40.59 -13.97
CA GLU A 249 -25.13 40.79 -14.48
C GLU A 249 -25.35 42.25 -14.93
N MET A 250 -24.94 43.21 -14.11
CA MET A 250 -25.05 44.63 -14.40
C MET A 250 -24.18 45.04 -15.59
N GLU A 251 -22.93 44.58 -15.65
CA GLU A 251 -22.04 44.82 -16.79
C GLU A 251 -22.63 44.28 -18.09
N ARG A 252 -23.17 43.05 -18.07
CA ARG A 252 -23.83 42.47 -19.24
C ARG A 252 -25.03 43.28 -19.69
N LYS A 253 -25.86 43.78 -18.75
CA LYS A 253 -27.00 44.66 -19.07
C LYS A 253 -26.53 45.98 -19.70
N MET A 254 -25.50 46.60 -19.15
CA MET A 254 -24.93 47.85 -19.69
C MET A 254 -24.30 47.63 -21.07
N ALA A 255 -23.50 46.59 -21.23
CA ALA A 255 -22.89 46.22 -22.51
C ALA A 255 -23.95 45.96 -23.58
N THR A 256 -25.04 45.26 -23.24
CA THR A 256 -26.15 45.00 -24.16
C THR A 256 -26.84 46.30 -24.60
N ARG A 257 -27.04 47.25 -23.68
CA ARG A 257 -27.61 48.57 -24.00
C ARG A 257 -26.71 49.36 -24.95
N ILE A 258 -25.42 49.41 -24.67
CA ILE A 258 -24.42 50.10 -25.53
C ILE A 258 -24.40 49.45 -26.92
N GLN A 259 -24.37 48.12 -26.99
CA GLN A 259 -24.39 47.37 -28.25
C GLN A 259 -25.67 47.62 -29.04
N ALA A 260 -26.83 47.63 -28.40
CA ALA A 260 -28.12 47.91 -29.05
C ALA A 260 -28.17 49.34 -29.61
N GLN A 261 -27.70 50.33 -28.83
CA GLN A 261 -27.61 51.72 -29.28
C GLN A 261 -26.66 51.88 -30.47
N TRP A 262 -25.48 51.27 -30.40
CA TRP A 262 -24.50 51.32 -31.47
C TRP A 262 -25.01 50.67 -32.75
N ARG A 263 -25.62 49.47 -32.66
CA ARG A 263 -26.24 48.79 -33.80
C ARG A 263 -27.35 49.65 -34.42
N GLY A 264 -28.19 50.28 -33.60
CA GLY A 264 -29.22 51.19 -34.06
C GLY A 264 -28.67 52.45 -34.74
N LEU A 265 -27.61 53.06 -34.18
CA LEU A 265 -26.96 54.22 -34.78
C LEU A 265 -26.33 53.87 -36.13
N LYS A 266 -25.62 52.73 -36.21
CA LYS A 266 -25.03 52.25 -37.46
C LYS A 266 -26.10 52.01 -38.51
N ALA A 267 -27.15 51.26 -38.20
CA ALA A 267 -28.25 50.99 -39.13
C ALA A 267 -28.92 52.29 -39.64
N ARG A 268 -29.17 53.28 -38.76
CA ARG A 268 -29.74 54.57 -39.17
C ARG A 268 -28.81 55.37 -40.10
N ARG A 269 -27.50 55.34 -39.86
CA ARG A 269 -26.52 55.97 -40.76
C ARG A 269 -26.53 55.32 -42.15
N GLU A 270 -26.52 53.98 -42.21
CA GLU A 270 -26.57 53.26 -43.50
C GLU A 270 -27.91 53.47 -44.24
N VAL A 271 -29.03 53.53 -43.52
CA VAL A 271 -30.32 53.86 -44.15
C VAL A 271 -30.34 55.30 -44.67
N ALA A 272 -29.73 56.25 -43.94
CA ALA A 272 -29.66 57.63 -44.39
C ALA A 272 -28.81 57.77 -45.66
N THR A 273 -27.67 57.08 -45.76
CA THR A 273 -26.84 57.09 -46.98
C THR A 273 -27.58 56.47 -48.17
N LEU A 274 -28.27 55.35 -47.97
CA LEU A 274 -29.12 54.73 -49.00
C LEU A 274 -30.25 55.65 -49.45
N LYS A 275 -30.95 56.31 -48.52
CA LYS A 275 -32.02 57.27 -48.85
C LYS A 275 -31.50 58.45 -49.65
N SER A 276 -30.33 58.99 -49.28
CA SER A 276 -29.69 60.06 -50.05
C SER A 276 -29.34 59.59 -51.47
N ALA A 277 -28.80 58.39 -51.64
CA ALA A 277 -28.51 57.82 -52.96
C ALA A 277 -29.79 57.60 -53.79
N MET A 278 -30.87 57.11 -53.18
CA MET A 278 -32.16 56.95 -53.83
C MET A 278 -32.75 58.30 -54.28
N ALA A 279 -32.68 59.34 -53.43
CA ALA A 279 -33.15 60.67 -53.77
C ALA A 279 -32.43 61.25 -55.00
N VAL A 280 -31.12 61.03 -55.11
CA VAL A 280 -30.34 61.41 -56.30
C VAL A 280 -30.83 60.66 -57.54
N LEU A 281 -31.09 59.36 -57.44
CA LEU A 281 -31.62 58.57 -58.56
C LEU A 281 -33.03 59.03 -58.99
N GLU A 282 -33.88 59.36 -58.02
CA GLU A 282 -35.22 59.91 -58.28
C GLU A 282 -35.14 61.27 -58.97
N GLU A 283 -34.21 62.14 -58.55
CA GLU A 283 -33.98 63.42 -59.20
C GLU A 283 -33.53 63.26 -60.67
N VAL A 284 -32.61 62.32 -60.94
CA VAL A 284 -32.17 62.00 -62.30
C VAL A 284 -33.34 61.48 -63.15
N ARG A 285 -34.15 60.57 -62.60
CA ARG A 285 -35.35 60.04 -63.28
C ARG A 285 -36.37 61.14 -63.56
N PHE A 286 -36.59 62.04 -62.60
CA PHE A 286 -37.50 63.17 -62.76
C PHE A 286 -37.02 64.12 -63.86
N LYS A 287 -35.72 64.47 -63.86
CA LYS A 287 -35.11 65.29 -64.94
C LYS A 287 -35.27 64.64 -66.31
N ALA A 288 -35.01 63.33 -66.42
CA ALA A 288 -35.20 62.58 -67.66
C ALA A 288 -36.66 62.58 -68.13
N ALA A 289 -37.62 62.35 -67.22
CA ALA A 289 -39.04 62.39 -67.52
C ALA A 289 -39.49 63.78 -68.02
N VAL A 290 -39.03 64.85 -67.39
CA VAL A 290 -39.30 66.23 -67.81
C VAL A 290 -38.74 66.51 -69.21
N LEU A 291 -37.53 66.02 -69.51
CA LEU A 291 -36.94 66.14 -70.86
C LEU A 291 -37.78 65.40 -71.90
N ILE A 292 -38.17 64.15 -71.65
CA ILE A 292 -39.03 63.38 -72.56
C ILE A 292 -40.36 64.11 -72.77
N GLN A 293 -41.02 64.57 -71.70
CA GLN A 293 -42.28 65.31 -71.78
C GLN A 293 -42.14 66.61 -72.61
N ARG A 294 -41.06 67.37 -72.43
CA ARG A 294 -40.77 68.57 -73.23
C ARG A 294 -40.61 68.22 -74.71
N THR A 295 -39.84 67.17 -75.04
CA THR A 295 -39.63 66.72 -76.41
C THR A 295 -40.93 66.27 -77.08
N VAL A 296 -41.77 65.51 -76.37
CA VAL A 296 -43.08 65.06 -76.87
C VAL A 296 -44.02 66.24 -77.08
N ARG A 297 -44.08 67.20 -76.14
CA ARG A 297 -44.89 68.42 -76.31
C ARG A 297 -44.44 69.25 -77.51
N ARG A 298 -43.12 69.45 -77.71
CA ARG A 298 -42.60 70.16 -78.89
C ARG A 298 -43.02 69.50 -80.21
N ARG A 299 -42.94 68.17 -80.30
CA ARG A 299 -43.41 67.41 -81.48
C ARG A 299 -44.92 67.56 -81.71
N ARG A 300 -45.73 67.60 -80.66
CA ARG A 300 -47.21 67.71 -80.77
C ARG A 300 -47.70 69.08 -81.23
N PHE A 301 -46.93 70.15 -80.98
CA PHE A 301 -47.25 71.53 -81.40
C PHE A 301 -46.56 71.95 -82.71
N GLY A 302 -46.15 70.99 -83.56
CA GLY A 302 -45.75 71.28 -84.94
C GLY A 302 -44.32 71.81 -85.15
N ASN A 303 -43.48 71.85 -84.13
CA ASN A 303 -42.05 72.12 -84.30
C ASN A 303 -41.30 70.79 -84.42
N GLU A 304 -41.03 70.36 -85.65
CA GLU A 304 -40.20 69.18 -85.93
C GLU A 304 -38.76 69.42 -85.45
N PRO A 305 -38.21 68.56 -84.58
CA PRO A 305 -36.80 68.65 -84.21
C PRO A 305 -35.96 67.84 -85.20
N SER A 306 -34.98 68.50 -85.83
CA SER A 306 -33.90 67.83 -86.55
C SER A 306 -33.07 67.02 -85.55
N TRP A 307 -33.01 65.70 -85.75
CA TRP A 307 -32.12 64.83 -84.98
C TRP A 307 -30.72 64.93 -85.57
N THR A 308 -29.99 66.01 -85.25
CA THR A 308 -28.54 65.97 -85.34
C THR A 308 -28.02 65.22 -84.13
N THR A 309 -27.53 64.03 -84.45
CA THR A 309 -26.81 63.07 -83.65
C THR A 309 -25.77 63.67 -82.69
N SER A 310 -25.67 63.03 -81.53
CA SER A 310 -24.45 62.81 -80.74
C SER A 310 -24.06 63.76 -79.60
N SER A 311 -24.58 64.99 -79.49
CA SER A 311 -24.04 65.94 -78.49
C SER A 311 -24.85 66.13 -77.20
N ASP A 312 -26.16 65.84 -77.17
CA ASP A 312 -26.98 66.17 -75.98
C ASP A 312 -27.09 65.04 -74.94
N VAL A 313 -26.80 63.79 -75.31
CA VAL A 313 -26.62 62.71 -74.32
C VAL A 313 -25.30 62.89 -73.54
N ALA A 314 -24.31 63.54 -74.15
CA ALA A 314 -23.02 63.86 -73.51
C ALA A 314 -23.10 65.03 -72.50
N ARG A 315 -24.25 65.74 -72.43
CA ARG A 315 -24.51 66.77 -71.40
C ARG A 315 -25.26 66.26 -70.18
N MET A 316 -25.52 64.95 -70.08
CA MET A 316 -25.48 64.27 -68.78
C MET A 316 -24.01 64.05 -68.42
N GLY A 317 -23.29 65.17 -68.26
CA GLY A 317 -22.00 65.17 -67.61
C GLY A 317 -22.20 64.57 -66.24
N TYR A 318 -21.72 63.35 -66.08
CA TYR A 318 -20.97 62.98 -64.90
C TYR A 318 -19.98 64.13 -64.66
N ASP A 319 -20.37 65.12 -63.88
CA ASP A 319 -19.41 65.95 -63.20
C ASP A 319 -18.68 64.99 -62.28
N GLY A 320 -17.53 64.52 -62.77
CA GLY A 320 -16.46 63.95 -62.01
C GLY A 320 -15.91 64.98 -61.02
N THR A 321 -16.79 65.54 -60.17
CA THR A 321 -16.38 65.80 -58.81
C THR A 321 -16.07 64.43 -58.26
N SER A 322 -14.76 64.13 -58.25
CA SER A 322 -14.19 63.21 -57.30
C SER A 322 -14.95 63.41 -55.99
N ILE A 323 -15.85 62.49 -55.66
CA ILE A 323 -16.09 62.18 -54.27
C ILE A 323 -14.70 61.74 -53.85
N LYS A 324 -13.93 62.69 -53.31
CA LYS A 324 -12.86 62.37 -52.39
C LYS A 324 -13.59 61.55 -51.34
N LEU A 325 -13.59 60.24 -51.53
CA LEU A 325 -13.60 59.29 -50.45
C LEU A 325 -12.40 59.76 -49.63
N THR A 326 -12.67 60.65 -48.67
CA THR A 326 -11.75 60.87 -47.58
C THR A 326 -11.38 59.47 -47.13
N PRO A 327 -10.08 59.09 -47.16
CA PRO A 327 -9.69 57.78 -46.73
C PRO A 327 -10.26 57.66 -45.33
N CYS A 328 -11.19 56.70 -45.19
CA CYS A 328 -11.70 56.23 -43.93
C CYS A 328 -10.45 56.09 -43.06
N THR A 329 -10.27 57.03 -42.14
CA THR A 329 -9.13 57.02 -41.23
C THR A 329 -9.13 55.62 -40.66
N LYS A 330 -8.00 54.94 -40.81
CA LYS A 330 -7.75 53.60 -40.29
C LYS A 330 -8.32 53.54 -38.87
N LEU A 331 -9.53 53.02 -38.74
CA LEU A 331 -10.01 52.42 -37.51
C LEU A 331 -9.19 51.15 -37.46
N THR A 332 -8.03 51.26 -36.81
CA THR A 332 -7.33 50.12 -36.24
C THR A 332 -8.40 49.26 -35.60
N ALA A 333 -8.57 48.06 -36.16
CA ALA A 333 -9.32 47.00 -35.52
C ALA A 333 -8.52 46.59 -34.28
N GLU A 334 -8.59 47.41 -33.24
CA GLU A 334 -8.41 46.93 -31.89
C GLU A 334 -9.70 46.18 -31.58
N THR A 335 -9.68 44.89 -31.93
CA THR A 335 -10.51 43.91 -31.27
C THR A 335 -10.33 44.11 -29.77
N PRO A 336 -11.36 44.46 -28.99
CA PRO A 336 -11.34 44.08 -27.60
C PRO A 336 -11.40 42.56 -27.62
N THR A 337 -10.26 41.93 -27.39
CA THR A 337 -10.17 40.56 -26.94
C THR A 337 -11.06 40.49 -25.70
N VAL A 338 -12.32 40.11 -25.92
CA VAL A 338 -13.20 39.69 -24.86
C VAL A 338 -12.53 38.44 -24.33
N TRP A 339 -11.79 38.62 -23.24
CA TRP A 339 -11.42 37.54 -22.36
C TRP A 339 -12.73 36.93 -21.88
N LEU A 340 -13.20 35.92 -22.62
CA LEU A 340 -14.08 34.88 -22.11
C LEU A 340 -13.28 34.12 -21.05
N LEU A 341 -13.11 34.74 -19.90
CA LEU A 341 -12.91 34.01 -18.66
C LEU A 341 -14.26 33.34 -18.40
N GLY A 342 -14.35 32.10 -18.88
CA GLY A 342 -15.42 31.19 -18.51
C GLY A 342 -15.48 31.09 -16.98
N TRP A 343 -16.64 31.46 -16.46
CA TRP A 343 -17.09 31.21 -15.10
C TRP A 343 -18.22 30.18 -15.14
#